data_AF-A0A968I5F9-F1
#
_entry.id   AF-A0A968I5F9-F1
#
_cell.length_a   1.000
_cell.length_b   1.000
_cell.length_c   1.000
_cell.angle_alpha   90.00
_cell.angle_beta   90.00
_cell.angle_gamma   90.00
#
_symmetry.space_group_name_H-M   'P 1'
#
loop_
_entity.id
_entity.type
_entity.pdbx_description
1 polymer ?
#
loop_
_entity_poly.entity_id
_entity_poly.type
_entity_poly.pdbx_seq_one_letter_code
_entity_poly.pdbx_strand_id
1 'polypeptide(L)' 'MIVAILSRKGGSGKSVTAMHAAAWLESVGRTACVVDLDPEGSALSWWKRAESMSFPVFQRRH' A
#
# COMPACT_ATOMS: atom_id res chain seq x y z
N MET A 1 14.07 5.35 -2.94
CA MET A 1 13.07 6.38 -3.31
C MET A 1 11.89 6.27 -2.36
N ILE A 2 11.34 7.38 -1.88
CA ILE A 2 10.15 7.39 -1.01
C ILE A 2 9.06 8.20 -1.72
N VAL A 3 7.85 7.67 -1.78
CA VAL A 3 6.68 8.33 -2.38
C VAL A 3 5.57 8.33 -1.36
N ALA A 4 4.97 9.50 -1.10
CA ALA A 4 3.85 9.65 -0.18
C ALA A 4 2.57 9.95 -0.95
N ILE A 5 1.53 9.13 -0.73
CA ILE A 5 0.20 9.33 -1.32
C ILE A 5 -0.71 9.91 -0.24
N LEU A 6 -1.02 11.20 -0.37
CA LEU A 6 -1.69 11.99 0.68
C LEU A 6 -3.02 12.54 0.18
N SER A 7 -4.05 12.52 1.04
CA SER A 7 -5.35 13.14 0.80
C SER A 7 -6.18 13.20 2.08
N ARG A 8 -6.85 14.34 2.27
CA ARG A 8 -7.76 14.62 3.39
C ARG A 8 -9.16 14.02 3.22
N LYS A 9 -9.50 13.55 2.01
CA LYS A 9 -10.83 12.98 1.72
C LYS A 9 -10.79 11.45 1.84
N GLY A 10 -11.72 10.90 2.61
CA GLY A 10 -12.01 9.47 2.61
C GLY A 10 -12.50 9.02 1.22
N GLY A 11 -12.12 7.82 0.78
CA GLY A 11 -12.52 7.31 -0.53
C GLY A 11 -11.85 7.97 -1.74
N SER A 12 -10.80 8.79 -1.55
CA SER A 12 -10.08 9.44 -2.67
C SER A 12 -9.09 8.53 -3.41
N GLY A 13 -9.10 7.22 -3.15
CA GLY A 13 -8.23 6.25 -3.83
C GLY A 13 -6.81 6.08 -3.30
N LYS A 14 -6.41 6.67 -2.15
CA LYS A 14 -5.02 6.60 -1.62
C LYS A 14 -4.46 5.18 -1.56
N SER A 15 -5.16 4.29 -0.86
CA SER A 15 -4.73 2.91 -0.65
C SER A 15 -4.73 2.14 -1.97
N VAL A 16 -5.71 2.39 -2.85
CA VAL A 16 -5.75 1.81 -4.19
C VAL A 16 -4.52 2.18 -5.00
N THR A 17 -4.20 3.47 -5.07
CA THR A 17 -3.01 3.95 -5.79
C THR A 17 -1.73 3.39 -5.20
N ALA A 18 -1.59 3.34 -3.86
CA ALA A 18 -0.41 2.79 -3.20
C ALA A 18 -0.18 1.31 -3.54
N MET A 19 -1.24 0.50 -3.44
CA MET A 19 -1.17 -0.94 -3.70
C MET A 19 -0.86 -1.24 -5.17
N HIS A 20 -1.52 -0.55 -6.11
CA HIS A 20 -1.26 -0.73 -7.54
C HIS A 20 0.12 -0.22 -7.97
N ALA A 21 0.62 0.86 -7.37
CA ALA A 21 1.98 1.34 -7.65
C ALA A 21 3.04 0.33 -7.20
N ALA A 22 2.89 -0.25 -6.00
CA ALA A 22 3.79 -1.29 -5.52
C ALA A 22 3.75 -2.55 -6.40
N ALA A 23 2.54 -3.02 -6.77
CA ALA A 23 2.36 -4.15 -7.67
C ALA A 23 3.02 -3.91 -9.04
N TRP A 24 2.86 -2.71 -9.60
CA TRP A 24 3.48 -2.37 -10.88
C TRP A 24 5.00 -2.32 -10.78
N LEU A 25 5.56 -1.73 -9.72
CA LEU A 25 7.02 -1.71 -9.50
C LEU A 25 7.61 -3.11 -9.47
N GLU A 26 6.98 -4.04 -8.73
CA GLU A 26 7.36 -5.45 -8.72
C GLU A 26 7.27 -6.08 -10.11
N SER A 27 6.20 -5.79 -10.86
CA SER A 27 6.00 -6.32 -12.23
C SER A 27 7.09 -5.89 -13.22
N VAL A 28 7.78 -4.77 -12.95
CA VAL A 28 8.91 -4.28 -13.78
C VAL A 28 10.27 -4.59 -13.15
N GLY A 29 10.33 -5.54 -12.21
CA GLY A 29 11.57 -6.03 -11.60
C GLY A 29 12.16 -5.11 -10.53
N ARG A 30 11.36 -4.22 -9.94
CA ARG A 30 11.78 -3.34 -8.84
C ARG A 30 11.18 -3.81 -7.53
N THR A 31 12.00 -3.83 -6.48
CA THR A 31 11.51 -4.12 -5.13
C THR A 31 10.66 -2.97 -4.60
N ALA A 32 9.47 -3.28 -4.09
CA ALA A 32 8.58 -2.32 -3.46
C ALA A 32 8.04 -2.80 -2.11
N CYS A 33 7.64 -1.85 -1.27
CA CYS A 33 6.84 -2.11 -0.06
C CYS A 33 5.85 -0.96 0.15
N VAL A 34 4.78 -1.23 0.90
CA VAL A 34 3.82 -0.19 1.31
C VAL A 34 3.90 -0.01 2.83
N VAL A 35 3.92 1.25 3.26
CA VAL A 35 3.76 1.60 4.68
C VAL A 35 2.39 2.24 4.85
N ASP A 36 1.48 1.52 5.50
CA ASP A 36 0.14 1.97 5.83
C ASP A 36 0.18 2.85 7.09
N LEU A 37 -0.05 4.15 6.86
CA LEU A 37 -0.18 5.17 7.91
C LEU A 37 -1.62 5.66 8.05
N ASP A 38 -2.58 5.03 7.36
CA ASP A 38 -4.00 5.30 7.54
C ASP A 38 -4.46 4.66 8.86
N PRO A 39 -5.07 5.42 9.80
CA PRO A 39 -5.61 4.86 11.04
C PRO A 39 -6.57 3.69 10.81
N GLU A 40 -7.30 3.69 9.68
CA GLU A 40 -8.23 2.62 9.33
C GLU A 40 -7.54 1.35 8.80
N GLY A 41 -6.24 1.41 8.51
CA GLY A 41 -5.44 0.24 8.08
C GLY A 41 -5.93 -0.40 6.78
N SER A 42 -6.49 0.40 5.88
CA SER A 42 -7.19 -0.10 4.70
C SER A 42 -6.26 -0.89 3.75
N ALA A 43 -5.00 -0.48 3.57
CA ALA A 43 -4.03 -1.18 2.74
C ALA A 43 -3.56 -2.50 3.39
N LEU A 44 -3.25 -2.48 4.68
CA LEU A 44 -2.87 -3.71 5.39
C LEU A 44 -4.02 -4.73 5.41
N SER A 45 -5.25 -4.27 5.63
CA SER A 45 -6.42 -5.15 5.62
C SER A 45 -6.63 -5.81 4.26
N TRP A 46 -6.38 -5.09 3.16
CA TRP A 46 -6.45 -5.64 1.81
C TRP A 46 -5.33 -6.64 1.58
N TRP A 47 -4.09 -6.30 1.90
CA TRP A 47 -2.95 -7.20 1.76
C TRP A 47 -3.17 -8.54 2.47
N LYS A 48 -3.72 -8.53 3.70
CA LYS A 48 -4.05 -9.75 4.45
C LYS A 48 -5.13 -10.62 3.79
N ARG A 49 -6.00 -10.04 2.96
CA ARG A 49 -7.04 -10.77 2.21
C ARG A 49 -6.56 -11.22 0.83
N ALA A 50 -5.47 -10.65 0.33
CA ALA A 50 -4.93 -11.02 -0.97
C ALA A 50 -4.19 -12.36 -0.85
N GLU A 51 -4.52 -13.31 -1.72
CA GLU A 51 -3.88 -14.64 -1.73
C GLU A 51 -2.43 -14.59 -2.24
N SER A 52 -2.06 -13.61 -3.07
CA SER A 52 -0.81 -13.65 -3.85
C SER A 52 -0.15 -12.29 -4.14
N MET A 53 -0.06 -11.39 -3.16
CA MET A 53 0.76 -10.18 -3.33
C MET A 53 2.24 -10.43 -2.99
N SER A 54 3.15 -10.07 -3.90
CA SER A 54 4.60 -10.30 -3.76
C SER A 54 5.32 -9.31 -2.85
N PHE A 55 4.72 -8.15 -2.58
CA PHE A 55 5.32 -7.10 -1.76
C PHE A 55 4.71 -7.06 -0.36
N PRO A 56 5.51 -6.70 0.67
CA PRO A 56 5.00 -6.57 2.03
C PRO A 56 4.25 -5.24 2.24
N VAL A 57 3.24 -5.28 3.11
CA VAL A 57 2.59 -4.09 3.66
C VAL A 57 2.84 -4.02 5.17
N PHE A 58 3.42 -2.93 5.62
CA PHE A 58 3.70 -2.67 7.02
C PHE A 58 2.72 -1.64 7.56
N GLN A 59 2.29 -1.78 8.81
CA GLN A 59 1.57 -0.74 9.53
C GLN A 59 2.37 -0.38 10.78
N ARG A 60 2.39 0.91 11.15
CA ARG A 60 3.04 1.35 12.38
C ARG A 60 2.42 0.63 13.57
N ARG A 61 3.22 -0.15 14.31
CA ARG A 61 2.83 -0.63 15.64
C ARG A 61 2.82 0.56 16.60
N HIS A 62 1.72 0.72 17.34
CA HIS A 62 1.67 1.59 18.50
C HIS A 62 2.54 1.02 19.62
#